data_AF-A0A966RU19-F1
#
_entry.id   AF-A0A966RU19-F1
#
_cell.length_a   1.000
_cell.length_b   1.000
_cell.length_c   1.000
_cell.angle_alpha   90.00
_cell.angle_beta   90.00
_cell.angle_gamma   90.00
#
_symmetry.space_group_name_H-M   'P 1'
#
loop_
_entity.id
_entity.type
_entity.pdbx_description
1 polymer ?
#
loop_
_entity_poly.entity_id
_entity_poly.type
_entity_poly.pdbx_seq_one_letter_code
_entity_poly.pdbx_strand_id
1 'polypeptide(L)'
;GYVHLFVTSVAIGGWATAMIEHFRSADGGQRFEHQQRLPLSPLLNLSHLVRAPAIALKGGGFILPVYFELGAKYGVLLRFDAEGRFVHRERMDGPAHLLQPWPVVHDERLVEFYLRDASPDDPRVWLARLDRSEPTRALLIKNPDSAIAAIPSFDGASWLVRNPEAKGRESLVLQRLNALQQPTETLVLAKGREGDEFSYPVIVQTDDGRIHILYTDRRKTFAHRVFRATGL
;
A
#
# COMPACT_ATOMS: atom_id res chain seq x y z
N GLY A 1 13.08 -1.67 21.41
CA GLY A 1 11.97 -2.05 20.50
C GLY A 1 12.51 -2.92 19.40
N TYR A 2 11.66 -3.57 18.61
CA TYR A 2 12.10 -4.40 17.48
C TYR A 2 11.63 -3.81 16.16
N VAL A 3 12.42 -3.99 15.10
CA VAL A 3 11.99 -3.72 13.73
C VAL A 3 11.41 -5.01 13.15
N HIS A 4 10.19 -4.92 12.60
CA HIS A 4 9.51 -6.04 11.97
C HIS A 4 9.61 -5.88 10.45
N LEU A 5 10.08 -6.93 9.78
CA LEU A 5 10.16 -7.00 8.32
C LEU A 5 9.30 -8.15 7.83
N PHE A 6 8.39 -7.83 6.91
CA PHE A 6 7.53 -8.81 6.25
C PHE A 6 7.90 -8.88 4.79
N VAL A 7 8.19 -10.09 4.32
CA VAL A 7 8.67 -10.32 2.95
C VAL A 7 7.72 -11.27 2.24
N THR A 8 7.28 -10.89 1.05
CA THR A 8 6.63 -11.82 0.13
C THR A 8 7.70 -12.75 -0.44
N SER A 9 7.67 -14.02 -0.07
CA SER A 9 8.46 -15.08 -0.69
C SER A 9 7.61 -15.81 -1.72
N VAL A 10 8.22 -16.27 -2.80
CA VAL A 10 7.53 -16.93 -3.91
C VAL A 10 8.26 -18.22 -4.25
N ALA A 11 7.52 -19.32 -4.38
CA ALA A 11 8.08 -20.59 -4.85
C ALA A 11 8.00 -20.66 -6.40
N ILE A 12 8.34 -21.82 -6.97
CA ILE A 12 8.15 -22.05 -8.41
C ILE A 12 6.66 -21.91 -8.75
N GLY A 13 6.30 -20.99 -9.65
CA GLY A 13 4.91 -20.76 -10.08
C GLY A 13 4.37 -19.34 -9.90
N GLY A 14 5.18 -18.37 -9.48
CA GLY A 14 4.78 -16.96 -9.40
C GLY A 14 3.85 -16.66 -8.23
N TRP A 15 3.14 -15.52 -8.27
CA TRP A 15 2.38 -14.97 -7.14
C TRP A 15 1.32 -15.90 -6.54
N ALA A 16 0.79 -16.84 -7.33
CA ALA A 16 -0.12 -17.88 -6.85
C ALA A 16 0.47 -18.72 -5.71
N THR A 17 1.80 -18.81 -5.62
CA THR A 17 2.52 -19.54 -4.58
C THR A 17 3.11 -18.65 -3.49
N ALA A 18 2.75 -17.36 -3.51
CA ALA A 18 3.34 -16.38 -2.59
C ALA A 18 2.94 -16.64 -1.14
N MET A 19 3.90 -16.46 -0.24
CA MET A 19 3.73 -16.58 1.21
C MET A 19 4.42 -15.40 1.89
N ILE A 20 3.97 -15.07 3.10
CA ILE A 20 4.57 -13.97 3.87
C ILE A 20 5.47 -14.56 4.95
N GLU A 21 6.75 -14.20 4.86
CA GLU A 21 7.77 -14.51 5.85
C GLU A 21 7.94 -13.30 6.78
N HIS A 22 7.99 -13.57 8.08
CA HIS A 22 8.17 -12.57 9.12
C HIS A 22 9.58 -12.68 9.70
N PHE A 23 10.30 -11.56 9.66
CA PHE A 23 11.61 -11.38 10.26
C PHE A 23 11.56 -10.28 11.32
N ARG A 24 12.50 -10.35 12.26
CA ARG A 24 12.62 -9.39 13.35
C ARG A 24 14.07 -8.97 13.54
N SER A 25 14.27 -7.71 13.89
CA SER A 25 15.59 -7.16 14.23
C SER A 25 15.53 -6.50 15.59
N ALA A 26 16.50 -6.83 16.45
CA ALA A 26 16.72 -6.21 17.75
C ALA A 26 17.73 -5.04 17.70
N ASP A 27 18.41 -4.84 16.57
CA ASP A 27 19.56 -3.93 16.40
C ASP A 27 19.28 -2.77 15.44
N GLY A 28 18.00 -2.38 15.32
CA GLY A 28 17.57 -1.24 14.50
C GLY A 28 17.50 -1.54 12.99
N GLY A 29 17.38 -2.80 12.61
CA GLY A 29 17.29 -3.24 11.22
C GLY A 29 18.63 -3.55 10.56
N GLN A 30 19.72 -3.69 11.33
CA GLN A 30 21.01 -4.07 10.78
C GLN A 30 21.07 -5.57 10.48
N ARG A 31 20.48 -6.39 11.35
CA ARG A 31 20.35 -7.84 11.16
C ARG A 31 18.91 -8.29 11.39
N PHE A 32 18.44 -9.18 10.52
CA PHE A 32 17.10 -9.73 10.58
C PHE A 32 17.15 -11.23 10.81
N GLU A 33 16.48 -11.67 11.86
CA GLU A 33 16.30 -13.09 12.19
C GLU A 33 14.92 -13.54 11.70
N HIS A 34 14.87 -14.67 10.99
CA HIS A 34 13.61 -15.29 10.59
C HIS A 34 12.85 -15.74 11.82
N GLN A 35 11.58 -15.33 11.93
CA GLN A 35 10.71 -15.70 13.05
C GLN A 35 9.78 -16.83 12.64
N GLN A 36 9.03 -16.63 11.56
CA GLN A 36 8.03 -17.58 11.09
C GLN A 36 7.55 -17.26 9.68
N ARG A 37 6.96 -18.26 9.04
CA ARG A 37 6.02 -18.07 7.94
C ARG A 37 4.62 -17.84 8.50
N LEU A 38 3.90 -16.85 8.00
CA LEU A 38 2.54 -16.55 8.50
C LEU A 38 1.52 -17.63 8.06
N PRO A 39 0.74 -18.21 8.99
CA PRO A 39 -0.24 -19.24 8.70
C PRO A 39 -1.58 -18.66 8.22
N LEU A 40 -1.61 -18.10 7.01
CA LEU A 40 -2.76 -17.36 6.48
C LEU A 40 -3.82 -18.19 5.73
N SER A 41 -3.58 -19.46 5.40
CA SER A 41 -4.58 -20.32 4.74
C SER A 41 -4.28 -21.81 4.92
N PRO A 42 -5.30 -22.67 5.13
CA PRO A 42 -5.10 -24.12 5.21
C PRO A 42 -4.58 -24.74 3.90
N LEU A 43 -4.75 -24.06 2.76
CA LEU A 43 -4.18 -24.44 1.46
C LEU A 43 -2.72 -23.96 1.36
N LEU A 44 -1.84 -24.49 2.22
CA LEU A 44 -0.40 -24.23 2.21
C LEU A 44 -0.01 -22.74 2.30
N ASN A 45 -0.86 -21.87 2.88
CA ASN A 45 -0.64 -20.42 3.01
C ASN A 45 -0.40 -19.68 1.69
N LEU A 46 -0.86 -20.22 0.56
CA LEU A 46 -0.53 -19.68 -0.75
C LEU A 46 -1.26 -18.37 -1.04
N SER A 47 -0.64 -17.61 -1.94
CA SER A 47 -1.12 -16.40 -2.58
C SER A 47 -1.43 -15.21 -1.67
N HIS A 48 -0.80 -15.12 -0.50
CA HIS A 48 -0.84 -13.91 0.33
C HIS A 48 0.45 -13.10 0.17
N LEU A 49 0.30 -11.79 -0.02
CA LEU A 49 1.39 -10.88 -0.38
C LEU A 49 1.33 -9.60 0.45
N VAL A 50 2.49 -9.08 0.82
CA VAL A 50 2.64 -7.80 1.50
C VAL A 50 3.20 -6.74 0.55
N ARG A 51 2.72 -5.50 0.68
CA ARG A 51 3.19 -4.35 -0.11
C ARG A 51 3.17 -3.03 0.65
N ALA A 52 2.15 -2.80 1.47
CA ALA A 52 1.94 -1.55 2.17
C ALA A 52 2.64 -1.55 3.55
N PRO A 53 2.93 -0.37 4.13
CA PRO A 53 3.46 -0.28 5.49
C PRO A 53 2.44 -0.76 6.53
N ALA A 54 2.95 -1.21 7.69
CA ALA A 54 2.10 -1.52 8.84
C ALA A 54 1.63 -0.25 9.56
N ILE A 55 0.46 -0.33 10.20
CA ILE A 55 -0.12 0.71 11.05
C ILE A 55 0.17 0.36 12.51
N ALA A 56 0.95 1.18 13.20
CA ALA A 56 1.17 1.01 14.63
C ALA A 56 -0.09 1.37 15.44
N LEU A 57 -0.40 0.60 16.49
CA LEU A 57 -1.54 0.85 17.37
C LEU A 57 -1.08 1.50 18.68
N LYS A 58 -1.85 2.46 19.20
CA LYS A 58 -1.53 3.19 20.46
C LYS A 58 -1.34 2.26 21.67
N GLY A 59 -2.08 1.16 21.73
CA GLY A 59 -1.99 0.14 22.79
C GLY A 59 -0.83 -0.86 22.60
N GLY A 60 0.05 -0.63 21.64
CA GLY A 60 1.06 -1.59 21.20
C GLY A 60 0.54 -2.51 20.09
N GLY A 61 1.48 -3.15 19.40
CA GLY A 61 1.21 -3.98 18.24
C GLY A 61 0.90 -3.16 16.99
N PHE A 62 0.44 -3.84 15.95
CA PHE A 62 0.22 -3.23 14.65
C PHE A 62 -0.77 -4.00 13.78
N ILE A 63 -1.31 -3.33 12.77
CA ILE A 63 -2.06 -3.94 11.67
C ILE A 63 -1.18 -3.94 10.44
N LEU A 64 -1.02 -5.10 9.81
CA LEU A 64 -0.32 -5.25 8.54
C LEU A 64 -1.33 -5.47 7.42
N PRO A 65 -1.48 -4.52 6.48
CA PRO A 65 -2.28 -4.71 5.28
C PRO A 65 -1.55 -5.63 4.30
N VAL A 66 -2.23 -6.70 3.91
CA VAL A 66 -1.78 -7.68 2.93
C VAL A 66 -2.89 -7.92 1.91
N TYR A 67 -2.65 -8.75 0.91
CA TYR A 67 -3.69 -9.09 -0.07
C TYR A 67 -3.55 -10.54 -0.54
N PHE A 68 -4.68 -11.07 -1.01
CA PHE A 68 -4.76 -12.37 -1.66
C PHE A 68 -4.87 -12.20 -3.18
N GLU A 69 -4.22 -13.08 -3.96
CA GLU A 69 -4.18 -12.98 -5.44
C GLU A 69 -4.24 -14.34 -6.17
N LEU A 70 -5.26 -15.17 -5.91
CA LEU A 70 -5.48 -16.43 -6.62
C LEU A 70 -6.94 -16.58 -7.07
N GLY A 71 -7.17 -16.32 -8.36
CA GLY A 71 -8.52 -16.23 -8.94
C GLY A 71 -9.24 -14.98 -8.45
N ALA A 72 -9.72 -15.00 -7.20
CA ALA A 72 -10.21 -13.81 -6.52
C ALA A 72 -9.05 -12.94 -6.02
N LYS A 73 -9.26 -11.62 -5.99
CA LYS A 73 -8.31 -10.66 -5.41
C LYS A 73 -9.01 -9.83 -4.34
N TYR A 74 -8.44 -9.79 -3.13
CA TYR A 74 -9.01 -9.04 -2.02
C TYR A 74 -7.94 -8.57 -1.03
N GLY A 75 -8.17 -7.43 -0.38
CA GLY A 75 -7.39 -6.98 0.76
C GLY A 75 -7.64 -7.81 2.01
N VAL A 76 -6.61 -7.95 2.84
CA VAL A 76 -6.64 -8.66 4.12
C VAL A 76 -5.88 -7.84 5.15
N LEU A 77 -6.44 -7.68 6.35
CA LEU A 77 -5.78 -7.04 7.49
C LEU A 77 -5.32 -8.12 8.47
N LEU A 78 -4.04 -8.08 8.81
CA LEU A 78 -3.44 -8.96 9.81
C LEU A 78 -3.13 -8.16 11.08
N ARG A 79 -3.64 -8.60 12.23
CA ARG A 79 -3.39 -7.96 13.52
C ARG A 79 -2.29 -8.68 14.27
N PHE A 80 -1.39 -7.90 14.85
CA PHE A 80 -0.31 -8.37 15.70
C PHE A 80 -0.38 -7.68 17.07
N ASP A 81 -0.01 -8.39 18.14
CA ASP A 81 0.11 -7.82 19.49
C ASP A 81 1.41 -7.04 19.69
N ALA A 82 1.62 -6.49 20.90
CA ALA A 82 2.79 -5.68 21.24
C ALA A 82 4.12 -6.46 21.16
N GLU A 83 4.07 -7.77 21.33
CA GLU A 83 5.22 -8.67 21.17
C GLU A 83 5.48 -9.01 19.70
N GLY A 84 4.55 -8.66 18.80
CA GLY A 84 4.59 -8.92 17.37
C GLY A 84 4.18 -10.33 17.00
N ARG A 85 3.36 -10.98 17.83
CA ARG A 85 2.72 -12.27 17.53
C ARG A 85 1.45 -12.03 16.73
N PHE A 86 1.20 -12.91 15.75
CA PHE A 86 -0.01 -12.85 14.93
C PHE A 86 -1.24 -13.21 15.77
N VAL A 87 -2.28 -12.38 15.71
CA VAL A 87 -3.49 -12.48 16.53
C VAL A 87 -4.73 -12.79 15.70
N HIS A 88 -4.93 -12.05 14.61
CA HIS A 88 -6.17 -12.10 13.86
C HIS A 88 -5.95 -11.79 12.38
N ARG A 89 -6.76 -12.42 11.53
CA ARG A 89 -6.83 -12.16 10.09
C ARG A 89 -8.26 -11.82 9.74
N GLU A 90 -8.42 -10.72 9.01
CA GLU A 90 -9.70 -10.22 8.56
C GLU A 90 -9.64 -9.91 7.07
N ARG A 91 -10.63 -10.38 6.29
CA ARG A 91 -10.78 -9.98 4.90
C ARG A 91 -11.46 -8.61 4.85
N MET A 92 -10.94 -7.71 4.01
CA MET A 92 -11.59 -6.42 3.75
C MET A 92 -12.84 -6.61 2.88
N ASP A 93 -13.85 -5.78 3.15
CA ASP A 93 -15.07 -5.74 2.36
C ASP A 93 -14.81 -5.20 0.94
N GLY A 94 -15.74 -5.47 0.03
CA GLY A 94 -15.73 -4.95 -1.34
C GLY A 94 -15.61 -6.03 -2.41
N PRO A 95 -15.61 -5.62 -3.69
CA PRO A 95 -15.52 -6.53 -4.82
C PRO A 95 -14.25 -7.39 -4.83
N ALA A 96 -14.36 -8.61 -5.38
CA ALA A 96 -13.28 -9.60 -5.45
C ALA A 96 -12.23 -9.32 -6.53
N HIS A 97 -11.93 -8.05 -6.79
CA HIS A 97 -10.87 -7.56 -7.65
C HIS A 97 -10.07 -6.39 -7.02
N LEU A 98 -10.30 -6.09 -5.74
CA LEU A 98 -9.59 -5.03 -5.02
C LEU A 98 -8.42 -5.60 -4.23
N LEU A 99 -7.20 -5.13 -4.45
CA LEU A 99 -6.01 -5.64 -3.77
C LEU A 99 -5.09 -4.50 -3.31
N GLN A 100 -3.97 -4.87 -2.67
CA GLN A 100 -2.94 -3.93 -2.22
C GLN A 100 -3.51 -2.74 -1.41
N PRO A 101 -4.21 -3.00 -0.29
CA PRO A 101 -4.73 -1.93 0.55
C PRO A 101 -3.57 -1.09 1.10
N TRP A 102 -3.53 0.20 0.76
CA TRP A 102 -2.55 1.15 1.25
C TRP A 102 -3.14 2.02 2.36
N PRO A 103 -2.61 1.98 3.59
CA PRO A 103 -3.18 2.71 4.70
C PRO A 103 -2.82 4.21 4.65
N VAL A 104 -3.80 5.04 4.99
CA VAL A 104 -3.68 6.48 5.23
C VAL A 104 -4.25 6.75 6.62
N VAL A 105 -3.36 6.99 7.59
CA VAL A 105 -3.70 7.11 9.01
C VAL A 105 -3.81 8.58 9.35
N HIS A 106 -5.03 9.14 9.33
CA HIS A 106 -5.25 10.54 9.69
C HIS A 106 -5.13 10.73 11.21
N ASP A 107 -5.78 9.84 11.97
CA ASP A 107 -5.66 9.77 13.43
C ASP A 107 -6.08 8.37 13.94
N GLU A 108 -6.26 8.23 15.25
CA GLU A 108 -6.65 6.96 15.91
C GLU A 108 -8.05 6.46 15.54
N ARG A 109 -8.92 7.33 15.01
CA ARG A 109 -10.31 7.03 14.64
C ARG A 109 -10.50 6.92 13.14
N LEU A 110 -9.72 7.67 12.36
CA LEU A 110 -9.82 7.72 10.91
C LEU A 110 -8.60 7.09 10.24
N VAL A 111 -8.74 5.82 9.88
CA VAL A 111 -7.80 5.09 9.02
C VAL A 111 -8.51 4.71 7.73
N GLU A 112 -8.05 5.29 6.63
CA GLU A 112 -8.51 4.99 5.29
C GLU A 112 -7.56 4.00 4.61
N PHE A 113 -8.09 3.19 3.70
CA PHE A 113 -7.31 2.34 2.83
C PHE A 113 -7.63 2.69 1.39
N TYR A 114 -6.60 3.01 0.62
CA TYR A 114 -6.75 3.17 -0.81
C TYR A 114 -6.38 1.83 -1.45
N LEU A 115 -7.24 1.30 -2.30
CA LEU A 115 -7.07 -0.03 -2.90
C LEU A 115 -6.84 0.07 -4.40
N ARG A 116 -6.01 -0.85 -4.90
CA ARG A 116 -5.79 -1.08 -6.32
C ARG A 116 -6.94 -1.93 -6.86
N ASP A 117 -7.48 -1.49 -7.99
CA ASP A 117 -8.53 -2.18 -8.73
C ASP A 117 -7.93 -2.95 -9.91
N ALA A 118 -8.05 -4.28 -9.87
CA ALA A 118 -7.61 -5.18 -10.93
C ALA A 118 -8.73 -5.59 -11.89
N SER A 119 -9.87 -4.89 -11.88
CA SER A 119 -10.88 -5.06 -12.91
C SER A 119 -10.31 -4.66 -14.29
N PRO A 120 -10.71 -5.37 -15.35
CA PRO A 120 -10.24 -5.07 -16.70
C PRO A 120 -10.86 -3.77 -17.25
N ASP A 121 -12.03 -3.38 -16.73
CA ASP A 121 -12.87 -2.32 -17.29
C ASP A 121 -12.90 -1.09 -16.38
N ASP A 122 -12.23 -0.02 -16.82
CA ASP A 122 -12.14 1.29 -16.12
C ASP A 122 -11.68 1.19 -14.65
N PRO A 123 -10.50 0.60 -14.36
CA PRO A 123 -9.99 0.46 -13.01
C PRO A 123 -9.75 1.82 -12.33
N ARG A 124 -10.19 1.92 -11.08
CA ARG A 124 -10.14 3.15 -10.27
C ARG A 124 -9.42 2.93 -8.95
N VAL A 125 -9.08 4.02 -8.27
CA VAL A 125 -8.72 3.93 -6.85
C VAL A 125 -10.00 3.68 -6.05
N TRP A 126 -9.98 2.70 -5.17
CA TRP A 126 -11.07 2.45 -4.23
C TRP A 126 -10.71 2.90 -2.82
N LEU A 127 -11.72 3.28 -2.05
CA LEU A 127 -11.59 3.71 -0.67
C LEU A 127 -12.35 2.75 0.25
N ALA A 128 -11.69 2.31 1.31
CA ALA A 128 -12.32 1.64 2.44
C ALA A 128 -11.88 2.31 3.75
N ARG A 129 -12.61 2.09 4.84
CA ARG A 129 -12.23 2.54 6.19
C ARG A 129 -12.07 1.37 7.13
N LEU A 130 -11.13 1.50 8.06
CA LEU A 130 -10.85 0.48 9.07
C LEU A 130 -12.08 0.22 9.96
N ASP A 131 -12.80 1.27 10.34
CA ASP A 131 -13.98 1.20 11.22
C ASP A 131 -15.26 0.77 10.52
N ARG A 132 -15.22 0.62 9.18
CA ARG A 132 -16.37 0.27 8.33
C ARG A 132 -17.55 1.26 8.48
N SER A 133 -17.29 2.51 8.87
CA SER A 133 -18.31 3.56 9.00
C SER A 133 -18.98 3.92 7.67
N GLU A 134 -18.30 3.67 6.55
CA GLU A 134 -18.80 3.84 5.20
C GLU A 134 -18.54 2.57 4.36
N PRO A 135 -19.42 2.25 3.39
CA PRO A 135 -19.17 1.19 2.42
C PRO A 135 -17.90 1.45 1.60
N THR A 136 -17.22 0.36 1.24
CA THR A 136 -16.11 0.42 0.29
C THR A 136 -16.61 0.93 -1.06
N ARG A 137 -15.99 1.98 -1.60
CA ARG A 137 -16.47 2.68 -2.80
C ARG A 137 -15.35 3.08 -3.75
N ALA A 138 -15.65 3.11 -5.05
CA ALA A 138 -14.74 3.66 -6.06
C ALA A 138 -14.65 5.19 -5.93
N LEU A 139 -13.45 5.74 -6.08
CA LEU A 139 -13.23 7.16 -6.26
C LEU A 139 -13.30 7.50 -7.75
N LEU A 140 -13.57 8.77 -8.08
CA LEU A 140 -13.49 9.29 -9.46
C LEU A 140 -12.03 9.53 -9.88
N ILE A 141 -11.15 8.57 -9.57
CA ILE A 141 -9.70 8.64 -9.78
C ILE A 141 -9.29 7.37 -10.53
N LYS A 142 -8.88 7.52 -11.79
CA LYS A 142 -8.39 6.39 -12.60
C LYS A 142 -7.04 5.89 -12.09
N ASN A 143 -6.82 4.58 -12.18
CA ASN A 143 -5.53 3.99 -11.90
C ASN A 143 -5.47 2.59 -12.56
N PRO A 144 -4.61 2.38 -13.58
CA PRO A 144 -4.68 1.22 -14.47
C PRO A 144 -4.07 -0.02 -13.83
N ASP A 145 -4.80 -0.66 -12.91
CA ASP A 145 -4.37 -1.83 -12.14
C ASP A 145 -2.91 -1.69 -11.66
N SER A 146 -2.61 -0.54 -11.06
CA SER A 146 -1.24 -0.15 -10.70
C SER A 146 -1.12 0.06 -9.20
N ALA A 147 0.08 -0.22 -8.65
CA ALA A 147 0.34 0.03 -7.24
C ALA A 147 0.27 1.54 -6.94
N ILE A 148 -0.29 1.87 -5.78
CA ILE A 148 -0.40 3.24 -5.29
C ILE A 148 0.41 3.38 -4.00
N ALA A 149 0.68 4.63 -3.61
CA ALA A 149 1.17 4.96 -2.28
C ALA A 149 0.57 6.27 -1.82
N ALA A 150 0.20 6.36 -0.55
CA ALA A 150 -0.40 7.56 0.01
C ALA A 150 0.01 7.81 1.46
N ILE A 151 -0.07 9.08 1.88
CA ILE A 151 0.13 9.52 3.27
C ILE A 151 -0.90 10.63 3.60
N PRO A 152 -1.28 10.78 4.87
CA PRO A 152 -2.08 11.92 5.29
C PRO A 152 -1.28 13.21 5.12
N SER A 153 -1.99 14.32 4.94
CA SER A 153 -1.47 15.67 5.12
C SER A 153 -1.96 16.20 6.47
N PHE A 154 -1.24 17.17 7.05
CA PHE A 154 -1.55 17.72 8.37
C PHE A 154 -2.92 18.41 8.47
N ASP A 155 -3.53 18.77 7.34
CA ASP A 155 -4.83 19.43 7.25
C ASP A 155 -5.99 18.48 6.88
N GLY A 156 -5.79 17.16 7.04
CA GLY A 156 -6.80 16.14 6.73
C GLY A 156 -6.95 15.83 5.24
N ALA A 157 -6.16 16.47 4.37
CA ALA A 157 -5.97 16.06 2.99
C ALA A 157 -5.12 14.77 2.92
N SER A 158 -4.95 14.22 1.72
CA SER A 158 -4.05 13.09 1.47
C SER A 158 -3.17 13.35 0.26
N TRP A 159 -1.93 12.89 0.32
CA TRP A 159 -1.04 12.79 -0.83
C TRP A 159 -1.15 11.41 -1.43
N LEU A 160 -1.38 11.32 -2.74
CA LEU A 160 -1.51 10.06 -3.48
C LEU A 160 -0.53 10.03 -4.65
N VAL A 161 0.34 9.02 -4.68
CA VAL A 161 1.16 8.68 -5.83
C VAL A 161 0.49 7.57 -6.63
N ARG A 162 0.20 7.81 -7.91
CA ARG A 162 -0.46 6.86 -8.81
C ARG A 162 -0.04 7.02 -10.28
N ASN A 163 -0.39 6.05 -11.10
CA ASN A 163 -0.32 6.18 -12.56
C ASN A 163 -1.63 6.81 -13.07
N PRO A 164 -1.60 7.96 -13.78
CA PRO A 164 -2.81 8.73 -14.02
C PRO A 164 -3.64 8.30 -15.21
N GLU A 165 -3.02 7.58 -16.15
CA GLU A 165 -3.60 7.21 -17.43
C GLU A 165 -4.69 6.15 -17.28
N ALA A 166 -5.61 6.07 -18.24
CA ALA A 166 -6.64 5.02 -18.24
C ALA A 166 -6.05 3.62 -18.50
N LYS A 167 -4.92 3.56 -19.20
CA LYS A 167 -4.14 2.36 -19.51
C LYS A 167 -2.66 2.74 -19.50
N GLY A 168 -1.79 1.78 -19.20
CA GLY A 168 -0.35 1.98 -19.20
C GLY A 168 0.21 2.60 -17.92
N ARG A 169 1.53 2.69 -17.84
CA ARG A 169 2.28 3.15 -16.66
C ARG A 169 3.41 4.12 -17.03
N GLU A 170 3.26 4.80 -18.17
CA GLU A 170 4.24 5.71 -18.76
C GLU A 170 4.32 7.05 -18.00
N SER A 171 3.31 7.37 -17.20
CA SER A 171 3.25 8.56 -16.36
C SER A 171 3.10 8.16 -14.89
N LEU A 172 3.75 8.90 -14.00
CA LEU A 172 3.54 8.81 -12.55
C LEU A 172 3.32 10.21 -11.98
N VAL A 173 2.29 10.38 -11.15
CA VAL A 173 1.94 11.68 -10.55
C VAL A 173 1.87 11.59 -9.03
N LEU A 174 2.19 12.70 -8.38
CA LEU A 174 1.82 13.00 -7.00
C LEU A 174 0.58 13.90 -7.06
N GLN A 175 -0.48 13.50 -6.38
CA GLN A 175 -1.76 14.20 -6.39
C GLN A 175 -2.20 14.51 -4.97
N ARG A 176 -2.68 15.74 -4.76
CA ARG A 176 -3.30 16.15 -3.51
C ARG A 176 -4.80 15.89 -3.55
N LEU A 177 -5.32 15.14 -2.59
CA LEU A 177 -6.75 14.91 -2.42
C LEU A 177 -7.24 15.69 -1.20
N ASN A 178 -8.30 16.47 -1.35
CA ASN A 178 -8.94 17.12 -0.20
C ASN A 178 -9.67 16.09 0.70
N ALA A 179 -10.28 16.55 1.80
CA ALA A 179 -11.03 15.70 2.73
C ALA A 179 -12.23 14.96 2.09
N LEU A 180 -12.69 15.39 0.90
CA LEU A 180 -13.73 14.72 0.11
C LEU A 180 -13.14 13.74 -0.92
N GLN A 181 -11.84 13.43 -0.81
CA GLN A 181 -11.05 12.61 -1.73
C GLN A 181 -11.08 13.13 -3.18
N GLN A 182 -11.29 14.44 -3.37
CA GLN A 182 -11.24 15.08 -4.68
C GLN A 182 -9.85 15.65 -4.95
N PRO A 183 -9.30 15.41 -6.16
CA PRO A 183 -8.08 16.07 -6.60
C PRO A 183 -8.16 17.59 -6.51
N THR A 184 -7.16 18.19 -5.88
CA THR A 184 -6.98 19.65 -5.84
C THR A 184 -5.70 20.11 -6.53
N GLU A 185 -4.69 19.24 -6.58
CA GLU A 185 -3.39 19.56 -7.15
C GLU A 185 -2.73 18.31 -7.73
N THR A 186 -1.95 18.44 -8.80
CA THR A 186 -1.26 17.31 -9.44
C THR A 186 0.11 17.74 -9.93
N LEU A 187 1.15 17.03 -9.47
CA LEU A 187 2.51 17.16 -9.93
C LEU A 187 2.92 15.91 -10.71
N VAL A 188 3.53 16.10 -11.88
CA VAL A 188 4.11 14.99 -12.66
C VAL A 188 5.48 14.62 -12.08
N LEU A 189 5.61 13.38 -11.59
CA LEU A 189 6.87 12.85 -11.05
C LEU A 189 7.77 12.27 -12.15
N ALA A 190 7.13 11.66 -13.15
CA ALA A 190 7.77 11.06 -14.31
C ALA A 190 6.79 11.00 -15.48
N LYS A 191 7.31 11.19 -16.69
CA LYS A 191 6.60 11.00 -17.96
C LYS A 191 7.56 10.42 -18.98
N GLY A 192 7.21 9.27 -19.51
CA GLY A 192 7.99 8.50 -20.47
C GLY A 192 7.35 8.44 -21.84
N ARG A 193 7.91 7.56 -22.68
CA ARG A 193 7.33 7.17 -23.98
C ARG A 193 6.49 5.92 -23.81
N GLU A 194 5.75 5.55 -24.84
CA GLU A 194 5.04 4.27 -24.89
C GLU A 194 5.98 3.10 -24.56
N GLY A 195 5.55 2.23 -23.64
CA GLY A 195 6.34 1.10 -23.15
C GLY A 195 7.30 1.42 -22.00
N ASP A 196 7.51 2.69 -21.65
CA ASP A 196 8.17 3.03 -20.38
C ASP A 196 7.23 2.68 -19.20
N GLU A 197 7.81 2.22 -18.08
CA GLU A 197 7.06 1.90 -16.87
C GLU A 197 7.64 2.63 -15.66
N PHE A 198 6.82 3.44 -15.00
CA PHE A 198 7.09 3.99 -13.67
C PHE A 198 6.08 3.39 -12.69
N SER A 199 6.55 2.65 -11.70
CA SER A 199 5.65 1.83 -10.88
C SER A 199 6.15 1.56 -9.47
N TYR A 200 5.29 0.91 -8.67
CA TYR A 200 5.55 0.55 -7.27
C TYR A 200 6.07 1.71 -6.41
N PRO A 201 5.36 2.85 -6.36
CA PRO A 201 5.78 3.99 -5.55
C PRO A 201 5.77 3.65 -4.05
N VAL A 202 6.62 4.30 -3.28
CA VAL A 202 6.51 4.45 -1.82
C VAL A 202 6.66 5.92 -1.48
N ILE A 203 5.93 6.38 -0.47
CA ILE A 203 5.92 7.77 -0.03
C ILE A 203 6.04 7.83 1.49
N VAL A 204 6.83 8.77 1.98
CA VAL A 204 6.97 9.09 3.40
C VAL A 204 7.13 10.59 3.57
N GLN A 205 6.58 11.15 4.63
CA GLN A 205 6.85 12.52 5.04
C GLN A 205 7.68 12.52 6.31
N THR A 206 8.74 13.31 6.32
CA THR A 206 9.61 13.52 7.48
C THR A 206 9.12 14.70 8.32
N ASP A 207 9.55 14.74 9.58
CA ASP A 207 9.12 15.76 10.56
C ASP A 207 9.44 17.20 10.15
N ASP A 208 10.42 17.40 9.27
CA ASP A 208 10.76 18.69 8.68
C ASP A 208 9.86 19.10 7.49
N GLY A 209 8.79 18.34 7.25
CA GLY A 209 7.78 18.59 6.24
C GLY A 209 8.18 18.19 4.81
N ARG A 210 9.32 17.51 4.62
CA ARG A 210 9.70 16.99 3.30
C ARG A 210 8.96 15.70 2.97
N ILE A 211 8.47 15.61 1.74
CA ILE A 211 7.84 14.41 1.19
C ILE A 211 8.86 13.71 0.30
N HIS A 212 9.21 12.49 0.67
CA HIS A 212 10.12 11.63 -0.08
C HIS A 212 9.30 10.59 -0.86
N ILE A 213 9.57 10.47 -2.15
CA ILE A 213 8.93 9.49 -3.02
C ILE A 213 10.01 8.67 -3.72
N LEU A 214 9.93 7.35 -3.60
CA LEU A 214 10.77 6.39 -4.33
C LEU A 214 9.88 5.55 -5.24
N TYR A 215 10.30 5.30 -6.48
CA TYR A 215 9.56 4.46 -7.42
C TYR A 215 10.51 3.69 -8.35
N THR A 216 9.99 2.63 -8.96
CA THR A 216 10.70 1.86 -9.99
C THR A 216 10.71 2.65 -11.29
N ASP A 217 11.90 2.88 -11.88
CA ASP A 217 12.08 3.54 -13.18
C ASP A 217 12.46 2.48 -14.23
N ARG A 218 11.53 2.23 -15.15
CA ARG A 218 11.62 1.31 -16.30
C ARG A 218 12.09 -0.09 -15.94
N ARG A 219 11.82 -0.54 -14.70
CA ARG A 219 12.32 -1.80 -14.12
C ARG A 219 13.84 -1.97 -14.16
N LYS A 220 14.58 -0.86 -14.24
CA LYS A 220 16.06 -0.85 -14.32
C LYS A 220 16.68 -0.28 -13.06
N THR A 221 16.08 0.78 -12.52
CA THR A 221 16.59 1.50 -11.35
C THR A 221 15.45 1.93 -10.45
N PHE A 222 15.81 2.51 -9.29
CA PHE A 222 14.88 3.27 -8.48
C PHE A 222 15.18 4.77 -8.63
N ALA A 223 14.13 5.56 -8.78
CA ALA A 223 14.22 7.02 -8.78
C ALA A 223 13.69 7.57 -7.45
N HIS A 224 14.39 8.55 -6.89
CA HIS A 224 14.02 9.26 -5.66
C HIS A 224 13.71 10.72 -5.97
N ARG A 225 12.64 11.26 -5.41
CA ARG A 225 12.21 12.66 -5.49
C ARG A 225 11.87 13.18 -4.10
N VAL A 226 12.12 14.46 -3.86
CA VAL A 226 11.85 15.13 -2.59
C VAL A 226 11.15 16.45 -2.84
N PHE A 227 10.06 16.71 -2.11
CA PHE A 227 9.25 17.91 -2.19
C PHE A 227 9.04 18.52 -0.80
N ARG A 228 8.65 19.79 -0.71
CA ARG A 228 8.16 20.38 0.54
C ARG A 228 6.63 20.45 0.49
N ALA A 229 5.97 20.03 1.55
CA ALA A 229 4.50 20.00 1.61
C ALA A 229 3.82 21.38 1.47
N THR A 230 4.56 22.48 1.70
CA THR A 230 4.06 23.86 1.62
C THR A 230 4.31 24.56 0.27
N GLY A 231 4.84 23.85 -0.73
CA GLY A 231 5.17 24.47 -2.02
C GLY A 231 5.31 23.43 -3.12
N LEU A 232 4.21 22.76 -3.43
CA LEU A 232 4.06 22.26 -4.80
C LEU A 232 4.00 23.43 -5.80
#